data_AF-A0A4Q4VR06-F1
#
_entry.id   AF-A0A4Q4VR06-F1
#
_cell.length_a   1.000
_cell.length_b   1.000
_cell.length_c   1.000
_cell.angle_alpha   90.00
_cell.angle_beta   90.00
_cell.angle_gamma   90.00
#
_symmetry.space_group_name_H-M   'P 1'
#
loop_
_entity.id
_entity.type
_entity.pdbx_description
1 polymer ?
#
loop_
_entity_poly.entity_id
_entity_poly.type
_entity_poly.pdbx_seq_one_letter_code
_entity_poly.pdbx_strand_id
1 'polypeptide(L)'
;MAHHPFNPHSWAIGNAHGLPPAAPQNQPGNGAGNIGAQNNHPALLNPAGFMIGGWHHEPEPADETICCVMCGIPLRPTADCALIREYPGAVLDWMRPVLLAPQPAYHEATKLARYAHAYRRCDDDLLKEIRPTRFLGSGEGFIIRDEASNSKLKIFIDTRKDCKDLPAPLHESCLQVARQFCKYQSRFQIDFRAADGGAPSSIAHLWEIWTKRLIWTCPGGVLDVPILEPLNYLGAPLHTNLIKYVQELRKHPRLLKYQADPTNIGSLTDIVVQHLRRIPEDDTYPPPKVEYLVALMEARLPQELMYHVMENMEPFVNESLTCTRVLPPKWWRDKLFTHRIIPWLWDLDLNVLEATRVAQGINTEDESCWDWELLVRQLSQSNVLEAGGILHGASDQLWNRYRIWTLLGKARLGHLAYRPIDT
;
A
#
# COMPACT_ATOMS: atom_id res chain seq x y z
N MET A 1 15.07 39.63 0.50
CA MET A 1 13.72 39.06 0.31
C MET A 1 13.88 37.82 -0.55
N ALA A 2 14.01 36.66 0.09
CA ALA A 2 14.11 35.37 -0.59
C ALA A 2 12.92 34.55 -0.11
N HIS A 3 12.04 34.19 -1.04
CA HIS A 3 10.91 33.31 -0.79
C HIS A 3 11.45 31.90 -0.58
N HIS A 4 11.33 31.36 0.64
CA HIS A 4 11.40 29.92 0.86
C HIS A 4 10.03 29.32 0.51
N PRO A 5 9.93 28.44 -0.49
CA PRO A 5 8.71 27.70 -0.71
C PRO A 5 8.55 26.63 0.37
N PHE A 6 7.30 26.48 0.81
CA PHE A 6 6.82 25.42 1.69
C PHE A 6 7.30 24.07 1.16
N ASN A 7 7.91 23.25 2.01
CA ASN A 7 8.54 22.01 1.60
C ASN A 7 7.64 20.80 1.93
N PRO A 8 7.05 20.10 0.93
CA PRO A 8 6.18 18.93 1.15
C PRO A 8 6.96 17.65 1.53
N HIS A 9 8.19 17.74 2.04
CA HIS A 9 9.05 16.58 2.33
C HIS A 9 8.71 15.75 3.57
N SER A 10 7.64 16.03 4.34
CA SER A 10 7.26 15.20 5.51
C SER A 10 6.77 13.79 5.14
N TRP A 11 6.46 13.53 3.87
CA TRP A 11 6.14 12.19 3.36
C TRP A 11 7.35 11.28 3.16
N ALA A 12 8.55 11.86 3.15
CA ALA A 12 9.80 11.18 2.86
C ALA A 12 10.80 11.51 3.97
N ILE A 13 10.76 10.75 5.06
CA ILE A 13 11.90 10.27 5.88
C ILE A 13 11.29 9.59 7.11
N GLY A 14 11.18 8.27 7.03
CA GLY A 14 11.20 7.38 8.18
C GLY A 14 12.50 6.60 8.14
N ASN A 15 13.64 7.28 8.25
CA ASN A 15 14.91 6.60 8.55
C ASN A 15 14.95 6.38 10.06
N ALA A 16 14.44 5.24 10.51
CA ALA A 16 14.76 4.73 11.83
C ALA A 16 16.17 4.11 11.78
N HIS A 17 17.11 4.82 12.40
CA HIS A 17 18.36 4.40 13.05
C HIS A 17 18.97 3.02 12.72
N GLY A 18 20.20 3.08 12.19
CA GLY A 18 21.40 2.54 12.86
C GLY A 18 21.43 1.04 13.13
N LEU A 19 22.07 0.28 12.23
CA LEU A 19 22.70 -0.99 12.58
C LEU A 19 23.72 -0.75 13.72
N PRO A 20 23.77 -1.61 14.76
CA PRO A 20 24.79 -1.49 15.79
C PRO A 20 26.18 -1.82 15.22
N PRO A 21 27.25 -1.14 15.68
CA PRO A 21 28.60 -1.48 15.25
C PRO A 21 28.99 -2.86 15.79
N ALA A 22 29.54 -3.70 14.93
CA ALA A 22 30.14 -4.96 15.31
C ALA A 22 31.33 -4.72 16.26
N ALA A 23 31.37 -5.48 17.35
CA ALA A 23 32.51 -5.53 18.26
C ALA A 23 33.75 -6.11 17.55
N PRO A 24 34.97 -5.69 17.94
CA PRO A 24 36.20 -6.06 17.24
C PRO A 24 36.59 -7.51 17.51
N GLN A 25 36.82 -8.28 16.45
CA GLN A 25 37.49 -9.58 16.55
C GLN A 25 39.01 -9.39 16.46
N ASN A 26 39.68 -9.93 17.47
CA ASN A 26 41.13 -10.04 17.60
C ASN A 26 41.76 -10.74 16.38
N GLN A 27 42.79 -10.13 15.82
CA GLN A 27 43.81 -10.85 15.06
C GLN A 27 44.73 -11.62 16.02
N PRO A 28 45.31 -12.73 15.55
CA PRO A 28 46.74 -12.93 15.69
C PRO A 28 47.39 -13.02 14.31
N GLY A 29 48.52 -12.31 14.19
CA GLY A 29 49.26 -12.20 12.95
C GLY A 29 50.32 -13.28 12.71
N ASN A 30 51.02 -13.00 11.61
CA ASN A 30 52.36 -13.40 11.21
C ASN A 30 52.57 -14.77 10.54
N GLY A 31 53.12 -14.70 9.32
CA GLY A 31 53.75 -15.83 8.63
C GLY A 31 53.99 -15.56 7.15
N ALA A 32 55.14 -14.97 6.82
CA ALA A 32 55.57 -14.61 5.47
C ALA A 32 55.89 -15.81 4.56
N GLY A 33 55.87 -15.62 3.23
CA GLY A 33 56.50 -16.56 2.30
C GLY A 33 56.08 -16.53 0.82
N ASN A 34 56.57 -15.54 0.08
CA ASN A 34 57.08 -15.56 -1.31
C ASN A 34 56.52 -16.48 -2.45
N ILE A 35 56.31 -15.79 -3.58
CA ILE A 35 56.66 -16.12 -4.99
C ILE A 35 55.82 -17.17 -5.74
N GLY A 36 55.28 -16.73 -6.89
CA GLY A 36 55.42 -17.48 -8.14
C GLY A 36 54.17 -18.02 -8.82
N ALA A 37 53.58 -17.18 -9.67
CA ALA A 37 53.21 -17.46 -11.07
C ALA A 37 52.36 -18.69 -11.47
N GLN A 38 51.48 -18.39 -12.43
CA GLN A 38 50.87 -19.25 -13.47
C GLN A 38 49.54 -19.94 -13.18
N ASN A 39 48.52 -19.35 -13.81
CA ASN A 39 47.39 -19.98 -14.47
C ASN A 39 47.59 -21.47 -14.79
N ASN A 40 46.63 -22.30 -14.38
CA ASN A 40 45.96 -23.25 -15.26
C ASN A 40 44.71 -23.82 -14.57
N HIS A 41 43.59 -23.83 -15.29
CA HIS A 41 42.43 -24.64 -14.98
C HIS A 41 42.81 -26.12 -14.80
N PRO A 42 42.04 -26.86 -14.01
CA PRO A 42 41.46 -28.06 -14.59
C PRO A 42 39.98 -28.25 -14.23
N ALA A 43 39.24 -28.70 -15.23
CA ALA A 43 38.02 -29.47 -15.05
C ALA A 43 38.34 -30.79 -14.33
N LEU A 44 37.60 -31.11 -13.27
CA LEU A 44 37.44 -32.47 -12.72
C LEU A 44 35.99 -32.56 -12.21
N LEU A 45 35.14 -33.24 -12.97
CA LEU A 45 34.80 -34.65 -12.80
C LEU A 45 33.96 -34.91 -11.55
N ASN A 46 32.69 -35.18 -11.86
CA ASN A 46 31.67 -35.81 -11.05
C ASN A 46 32.11 -37.25 -10.66
N PRO A 47 32.00 -37.63 -9.38
CA PRO A 47 31.76 -39.05 -9.08
C PRO A 47 30.82 -39.22 -7.88
N ALA A 48 29.55 -39.50 -8.13
CA ALA A 48 28.80 -40.47 -7.35
C ALA A 48 27.51 -40.80 -8.11
N GLY A 49 27.49 -42.00 -8.71
CA GLY A 49 26.30 -42.59 -9.27
C GLY A 49 25.23 -42.76 -8.20
N PHE A 50 24.11 -42.09 -8.39
CA PHE A 50 22.82 -42.51 -7.88
C PHE A 50 21.88 -42.60 -9.08
N MET A 51 21.54 -43.83 -9.46
CA MET A 51 20.38 -44.08 -10.30
C MET A 51 19.14 -43.73 -9.48
N ILE A 52 18.60 -42.53 -9.67
CA ILE A 52 17.27 -42.19 -9.19
C ILE A 52 16.30 -42.97 -10.09
N GLY A 53 15.80 -44.08 -9.55
CA GLY A 53 14.65 -44.77 -10.12
C GLY A 53 13.53 -43.76 -10.36
N GLY A 54 12.91 -43.82 -11.53
CA GLY A 54 11.82 -42.95 -11.93
C GLY A 54 10.67 -43.05 -10.93
N TRP A 55 10.66 -42.12 -9.98
CA TRP A 55 9.44 -41.75 -9.31
C TRP A 55 8.59 -41.08 -10.38
N HIS A 56 7.54 -41.76 -10.81
CA HIS A 56 6.42 -41.11 -11.45
C HIS A 56 5.85 -40.11 -10.42
N HIS A 57 6.42 -38.91 -10.38
CA HIS A 57 5.70 -37.76 -9.90
C HIS A 57 4.51 -37.62 -10.86
N GLU A 58 3.32 -37.96 -10.37
CA GLU A 58 2.11 -37.40 -10.96
C GLU A 58 2.37 -35.90 -11.13
N PRO A 59 2.12 -35.32 -12.32
CA PRO A 59 2.32 -33.89 -12.51
C PRO A 59 1.46 -33.19 -11.47
N GLU A 60 2.10 -32.48 -10.53
CA GLU A 60 1.39 -31.60 -9.62
C GLU A 60 0.49 -30.71 -10.49
N PRO A 61 -0.80 -30.53 -10.11
CA PRO A 61 -1.68 -29.67 -10.87
C PRO A 61 -1.04 -28.29 -11.06
N ALA A 62 -1.39 -27.61 -12.14
CA ALA A 62 -0.95 -26.26 -12.49
C ALA A 62 -1.45 -25.20 -11.48
N ASP A 63 -1.11 -25.36 -10.20
CA ASP A 63 -1.38 -24.47 -9.07
C ASP A 63 -0.37 -23.32 -9.02
N GLU A 64 0.06 -22.87 -10.20
CA GLU A 64 0.94 -21.72 -10.37
C GLU A 64 0.17 -20.42 -10.07
N THR A 65 0.83 -19.49 -9.36
CA THR A 65 0.19 -18.30 -8.81
C THR A 65 0.59 -17.02 -9.52
N ILE A 66 -0.40 -16.29 -10.03
CA ILE A 66 -0.26 -14.85 -10.33
C ILE A 66 -0.69 -14.07 -9.10
N CYS A 67 0.15 -13.14 -8.66
CA CYS A 67 -0.16 -12.23 -7.56
C CYS A 67 -0.79 -10.93 -8.07
N CYS A 68 -1.54 -10.27 -7.19
CA CYS A 68 -1.96 -8.89 -7.39
C CYS A 68 -0.73 -7.96 -7.41
N VAL A 69 -0.57 -7.16 -8.46
CA VAL A 69 0.58 -6.25 -8.63
C VAL A 69 0.67 -5.17 -7.54
N MET A 70 -0.45 -4.90 -6.85
CA MET A 70 -0.53 -3.91 -5.78
C MET A 70 -0.14 -4.47 -4.41
N CYS A 71 -0.67 -5.64 -4.03
CA CYS A 71 -0.54 -6.16 -2.67
C CYS A 71 0.30 -7.46 -2.57
N GLY A 72 0.71 -8.06 -3.68
CA GLY A 72 1.57 -9.25 -3.70
C GLY A 72 0.86 -10.55 -3.31
N ILE A 73 -0.41 -10.50 -2.93
CA ILE A 73 -1.18 -11.69 -2.55
C ILE A 73 -1.70 -12.39 -3.82
N PRO A 74 -1.70 -13.75 -3.87
CA PRO A 74 -2.24 -14.49 -5.01
C PRO A 74 -3.64 -14.04 -5.41
N LEU A 75 -3.91 -13.97 -6.71
CA LEU A 75 -5.27 -13.86 -7.22
C LEU A 75 -6.00 -15.17 -6.96
N ARG A 76 -7.28 -15.11 -6.59
CA ARG A 76 -8.11 -16.30 -6.44
C ARG A 76 -8.47 -16.86 -7.82
N PRO A 77 -8.06 -18.08 -8.19
CA PRO A 77 -8.58 -18.77 -9.36
C PRO A 77 -10.09 -18.97 -9.23
N THR A 78 -10.81 -18.89 -10.33
CA THR A 78 -12.28 -19.10 -10.34
C THR A 78 -12.66 -20.55 -10.62
N ALA A 79 -11.68 -21.40 -10.94
CA ALA A 79 -11.83 -22.84 -11.05
C ALA A 79 -11.44 -23.49 -9.71
N ASP A 80 -11.91 -24.71 -9.45
CA ASP A 80 -11.52 -25.47 -8.25
C ASP A 80 -9.98 -25.51 -8.11
N CYS A 81 -9.47 -25.02 -6.97
CA CYS A 81 -8.04 -24.84 -6.69
C CYS A 81 -7.76 -24.98 -5.20
N ALA A 82 -6.48 -25.08 -4.82
CA ALA A 82 -6.07 -25.23 -3.43
C ALA A 82 -6.65 -24.16 -2.49
N LEU A 83 -6.71 -22.87 -2.88
CA LEU A 83 -7.32 -21.83 -2.05
C LEU A 83 -8.81 -22.05 -1.82
N ILE A 84 -9.56 -22.46 -2.83
CA ILE A 84 -11.02 -22.66 -2.73
C ILE A 84 -11.36 -23.85 -1.83
N ARG A 85 -10.54 -24.91 -1.87
CA ARG A 85 -10.74 -26.08 -1.01
C ARG A 85 -10.52 -25.78 0.46
N GLU A 86 -9.61 -24.85 0.74
CA GLU A 86 -9.12 -24.58 2.08
C GLU A 86 -9.83 -23.43 2.77
N TYR A 87 -10.27 -22.44 1.98
CA TYR A 87 -11.00 -21.31 2.48
C TYR A 87 -12.41 -21.31 1.87
N PRO A 88 -13.47 -21.25 2.70
CA PRO A 88 -14.83 -21.08 2.21
C PRO A 88 -14.89 -19.87 1.27
N GLY A 89 -15.61 -20.00 0.16
CA GLY A 89 -15.60 -19.00 -0.90
C GLY A 89 -15.83 -17.56 -0.41
N ALA A 90 -16.76 -17.37 0.53
CA ALA A 90 -17.10 -16.06 1.09
C ALA A 90 -15.93 -15.34 1.76
N VAL A 91 -14.96 -16.06 2.34
CA VAL A 91 -13.81 -15.47 3.04
C VAL A 91 -12.85 -14.78 2.05
N LEU A 92 -12.78 -15.29 0.81
CA LEU A 92 -11.87 -14.82 -0.22
C LEU A 92 -12.59 -14.14 -1.39
N ASP A 93 -13.84 -13.72 -1.22
CA ASP A 93 -14.60 -13.06 -2.30
C ASP A 93 -13.97 -11.72 -2.70
N TRP A 94 -13.35 -11.01 -1.75
CA TRP A 94 -12.62 -9.77 -2.00
C TRP A 94 -11.39 -9.97 -2.91
N MET A 95 -10.81 -11.18 -2.94
CA MET A 95 -9.66 -11.55 -3.77
C MET A 95 -10.04 -11.87 -5.22
N ARG A 96 -11.26 -11.50 -5.64
CA ARG A 96 -11.70 -11.64 -7.03
C ARG A 96 -10.75 -10.87 -7.95
N PRO A 97 -10.26 -11.51 -9.03
CA PRO A 97 -9.35 -10.85 -9.96
C PRO A 97 -10.08 -9.81 -10.80
N VAL A 98 -9.41 -8.68 -11.03
CA VAL A 98 -9.75 -7.68 -12.04
C VAL A 98 -8.48 -7.36 -12.84
N LEU A 99 -8.64 -7.18 -14.14
CA LEU A 99 -7.56 -6.72 -15.03
C LEU A 99 -7.79 -5.25 -15.35
N LEU A 100 -6.74 -4.44 -15.23
CA LEU A 100 -6.78 -3.03 -15.57
C LEU A 100 -5.93 -2.78 -16.82
N ALA A 101 -6.56 -2.39 -17.93
CA ALA A 101 -5.93 -2.21 -19.22
C ALA A 101 -6.01 -0.75 -19.70
N PRO A 102 -5.04 -0.23 -20.45
CA PRO A 102 -5.10 1.10 -21.03
C PRO A 102 -6.04 1.15 -22.22
N GLN A 103 -6.73 2.27 -22.34
CA GLN A 103 -7.48 2.64 -23.53
C GLN A 103 -6.59 3.44 -24.49
N PRO A 104 -6.92 3.56 -25.79
CA PRO A 104 -6.16 4.40 -26.72
C PRO A 104 -5.96 5.85 -26.22
N ALA A 105 -6.94 6.39 -25.49
CA ALA A 105 -6.86 7.73 -24.89
C ALA A 105 -5.71 7.87 -23.87
N TYR A 106 -5.34 6.81 -23.17
CA TYR A 106 -4.19 6.79 -22.25
C TYR A 106 -2.88 7.05 -23.00
N HIS A 107 -2.69 6.42 -24.15
CA HIS A 107 -1.47 6.58 -24.96
C HIS A 107 -1.31 7.98 -25.51
N GLU A 108 -2.41 8.65 -25.84
CA GLU A 108 -2.36 10.06 -26.22
C GLU A 108 -2.14 10.97 -25.01
N ALA A 109 -2.74 10.65 -23.86
CA ALA A 109 -2.57 11.43 -22.64
C ALA A 109 -1.11 11.43 -22.16
N THR A 110 -0.43 10.28 -22.14
CA THR A 110 0.95 10.13 -21.67
C THR A 110 1.99 10.94 -22.45
N LYS A 111 1.69 11.32 -23.70
CA LYS A 111 2.55 12.19 -24.52
C LYS A 111 2.52 13.65 -24.09
N LEU A 112 1.54 14.06 -23.28
CA LEU A 112 1.34 15.45 -22.90
C LEU A 112 2.03 15.74 -21.57
N ALA A 113 2.78 16.85 -21.48
CA ALA A 113 3.43 17.27 -20.24
C ALA A 113 2.45 17.40 -19.06
N ARG A 114 1.19 17.80 -19.34
CA ARG A 114 0.13 17.89 -18.33
C ARG A 114 -0.24 16.57 -17.67
N TYR A 115 0.09 15.42 -18.26
CA TYR A 115 -0.12 14.11 -17.66
C TYR A 115 0.82 13.86 -16.46
N ALA A 116 1.87 14.66 -16.29
CA ALA A 116 2.68 14.64 -15.08
C ALA A 116 1.91 15.18 -13.86
N HIS A 117 0.93 16.06 -14.06
CA HIS A 117 0.13 16.63 -12.99
C HIS A 117 -1.27 16.04 -13.03
N ALA A 118 -1.77 15.50 -11.91
CA ALA A 118 -3.18 15.17 -11.82
C ALA A 118 -3.98 16.47 -11.81
N TYR A 119 -4.42 16.92 -12.99
CA TYR A 119 -5.56 17.81 -13.05
C TYR A 119 -6.80 17.01 -12.71
N ARG A 120 -7.76 17.65 -12.02
CA ARG A 120 -9.08 17.18 -11.56
C ARG A 120 -9.98 16.56 -12.64
N ARG A 121 -9.49 15.58 -13.40
CA ARG A 121 -10.29 14.76 -14.30
C ARG A 121 -10.51 13.43 -13.63
N CYS A 122 -11.73 12.92 -13.76
CA CYS A 122 -11.96 11.50 -13.64
C CYS A 122 -11.11 10.83 -14.72
N ASP A 123 -10.14 10.03 -14.30
CA ASP A 123 -9.36 9.15 -15.19
C ASP A 123 -10.17 7.95 -15.69
N ASP A 124 -11.49 7.95 -15.44
CA ASP A 124 -12.42 6.86 -15.74
C ASP A 124 -12.39 6.44 -17.22
N ASP A 125 -11.97 7.33 -18.13
CA ASP A 125 -11.89 7.06 -19.57
C ASP A 125 -10.50 6.62 -20.06
N LEU A 126 -9.46 6.68 -19.22
CA LEU A 126 -8.09 6.31 -19.65
C LEU A 126 -7.83 4.81 -19.53
N LEU A 127 -8.49 4.15 -18.59
CA LEU A 127 -8.31 2.74 -18.30
C LEU A 127 -9.63 1.99 -18.45
N LYS A 128 -9.56 0.71 -18.76
CA LYS A 128 -10.69 -0.20 -18.81
C LYS A 128 -10.50 -1.28 -17.76
N GLU A 129 -11.52 -1.44 -16.93
CA GLU A 129 -11.63 -2.59 -16.04
C GLU A 129 -12.22 -3.76 -16.79
N ILE A 130 -11.50 -4.87 -16.73
CA ILE A 130 -11.88 -6.13 -17.38
C ILE A 130 -12.09 -7.13 -16.26
N ARG A 131 -13.34 -7.55 -16.09
CA ARG A 131 -13.73 -8.56 -15.10
C ARG A 131 -13.69 -9.94 -15.75
N PRO A 132 -12.67 -10.78 -15.45
CA PRO A 132 -12.60 -12.13 -15.99
C PRO A 132 -13.78 -12.96 -15.49
N THR A 133 -14.43 -13.65 -16.42
CA THR A 133 -15.43 -14.67 -16.07
C THR A 133 -14.77 -15.89 -15.45
N ARG A 134 -13.56 -16.21 -15.89
CA ARG A 134 -12.71 -17.22 -15.25
C ARG A 134 -11.24 -16.80 -15.22
N PHE A 135 -10.54 -17.11 -14.14
CA PHE A 135 -9.09 -17.11 -14.05
C PHE A 135 -8.62 -18.54 -13.83
N LEU A 136 -7.74 -19.04 -14.71
CA LEU A 136 -7.32 -20.44 -14.75
C LEU A 136 -5.98 -20.70 -14.04
N GLY A 137 -5.26 -19.65 -13.60
CA GLY A 137 -3.91 -19.73 -13.04
C GLY A 137 -2.83 -19.42 -14.08
N SER A 138 -1.74 -18.76 -13.65
CA SER A 138 -0.49 -18.58 -14.41
C SER A 138 -0.64 -18.25 -15.90
N GLY A 139 0.18 -18.88 -16.76
CA GLY A 139 0.19 -18.76 -18.21
C GLY A 139 -1.03 -19.35 -18.89
N GLU A 140 -1.97 -19.98 -18.17
CA GLU A 140 -3.29 -20.30 -18.69
C GLU A 140 -4.23 -19.07 -18.72
N GLY A 141 -3.83 -17.97 -18.08
CA GLY A 141 -4.44 -16.67 -18.28
C GLY A 141 -5.91 -16.55 -17.84
N PHE A 142 -6.59 -15.58 -18.44
CA PHE A 142 -7.90 -15.09 -18.04
C PHE A 142 -8.92 -15.29 -19.15
N ILE A 143 -10.09 -15.84 -18.84
CA ILE A 143 -11.21 -15.94 -19.77
C ILE A 143 -12.18 -14.80 -19.49
N ILE A 144 -12.40 -13.95 -20.48
CA ILE A 144 -13.42 -12.90 -20.47
C ILE A 144 -14.54 -13.26 -21.45
N ARG A 145 -15.71 -12.68 -21.24
CA ARG A 145 -16.79 -12.70 -22.22
C ARG A 145 -16.74 -11.39 -22.98
N ASP A 146 -16.59 -11.46 -24.29
CA ASP A 146 -16.70 -10.30 -25.15
C ASP A 146 -18.18 -9.88 -25.23
N GLU A 147 -18.47 -8.63 -24.91
CA GLU A 147 -19.85 -8.12 -24.86
C GLU A 147 -20.47 -8.01 -26.25
N ALA A 148 -19.66 -7.70 -27.27
CA ALA A 148 -20.14 -7.51 -28.63
C ALA A 148 -20.47 -8.84 -29.32
N SER A 149 -19.59 -9.83 -29.22
CA SER A 149 -19.77 -11.13 -29.88
C SER A 149 -20.37 -12.21 -28.97
N ASN A 150 -20.50 -11.96 -27.66
CA ASN A 150 -20.80 -12.97 -26.63
C ASN A 150 -19.84 -14.17 -26.65
N SER A 151 -18.68 -14.04 -27.30
CA SER A 151 -17.66 -15.09 -27.40
C SER A 151 -16.73 -15.05 -26.19
N LYS A 152 -16.02 -16.16 -25.94
CA LYS A 152 -15.01 -16.25 -24.89
C LYS A 152 -13.65 -15.84 -25.47
N LEU A 153 -13.03 -14.83 -24.88
CA LEU A 153 -11.66 -14.42 -25.21
C LEU A 153 -10.71 -14.84 -24.09
N LYS A 154 -9.56 -15.40 -24.45
CA LYS A 154 -8.47 -15.74 -23.53
C LYS A 154 -7.42 -14.63 -23.56
N ILE A 155 -7.16 -14.02 -22.42
CA ILE A 155 -6.16 -12.97 -22.21
C ILE A 155 -4.97 -13.56 -21.46
N PHE A 156 -3.77 -13.29 -21.98
CA PHE A 156 -2.51 -13.62 -21.33
C PHE A 156 -1.78 -12.33 -20.98
N ILE A 157 -1.11 -12.31 -19.84
CA ILE A 157 -0.18 -11.24 -19.48
C ILE A 157 1.16 -11.64 -20.08
N ASP A 158 1.43 -11.17 -21.30
CA ASP A 158 2.66 -11.49 -22.04
C ASP A 158 3.48 -10.21 -22.20
N THR A 159 4.60 -10.13 -21.50
CA THR A 159 5.49 -8.96 -21.48
C THR A 159 6.34 -8.84 -22.74
N ARG A 160 6.34 -9.83 -23.64
CA ARG A 160 6.97 -9.75 -24.98
C ARG A 160 6.14 -8.92 -25.95
N LYS A 161 4.82 -8.89 -25.76
CA LYS A 161 3.92 -8.08 -26.58
C LYS A 161 4.07 -6.62 -26.21
N ASP A 162 3.68 -5.71 -27.10
CA ASP A 162 3.82 -4.25 -26.89
C ASP A 162 3.40 -3.89 -25.47
N CYS A 163 4.38 -3.54 -24.65
CA CYS A 163 4.23 -3.38 -23.20
C CYS A 163 3.27 -2.25 -22.85
N LYS A 164 2.93 -1.43 -23.84
CA LYS A 164 1.95 -0.37 -23.78
C LYS A 164 0.54 -0.87 -23.46
N ASP A 165 0.16 -2.09 -23.85
CA ASP A 165 -1.22 -2.57 -23.66
C ASP A 165 -1.34 -3.68 -22.59
N LEU A 166 -0.33 -3.83 -21.74
CA LEU A 166 -0.27 -4.91 -20.77
C LEU A 166 -1.33 -4.74 -19.66
N PRO A 167 -2.28 -5.67 -19.49
CA PRO A 167 -3.26 -5.57 -18.41
C PRO A 167 -2.60 -5.87 -17.06
N ALA A 168 -2.90 -5.04 -16.07
CA ALA A 168 -2.40 -5.20 -14.70
C ALA A 168 -3.33 -6.11 -13.87
N PRO A 169 -2.82 -7.23 -13.31
CA PRO A 169 -3.59 -8.12 -12.46
C PRO A 169 -3.76 -7.55 -11.05
N LEU A 170 -5.00 -7.37 -10.61
CA LEU A 170 -5.36 -6.78 -9.32
C LEU A 170 -6.46 -7.57 -8.61
N HIS A 171 -6.59 -7.39 -7.31
CA HIS A 171 -7.84 -7.71 -6.61
C HIS A 171 -8.83 -6.56 -6.74
N GLU A 172 -10.12 -6.86 -6.84
CA GLU A 172 -11.19 -5.85 -6.91
C GLU A 172 -11.15 -4.89 -5.71
N SER A 173 -11.04 -5.42 -4.49
CA SER A 173 -10.96 -4.58 -3.29
C SER A 173 -9.65 -3.77 -3.21
N CYS A 174 -8.53 -4.29 -3.72
CA CYS A 174 -7.28 -3.52 -3.83
C CYS A 174 -7.48 -2.29 -4.73
N LEU A 175 -8.13 -2.47 -5.89
CA LEU A 175 -8.44 -1.37 -6.79
C LEU A 175 -9.38 -0.33 -6.13
N GLN A 176 -10.32 -0.76 -5.30
CA GLN A 176 -11.16 0.16 -4.51
C GLN A 176 -10.34 0.99 -3.52
N VAL A 177 -9.39 0.38 -2.79
CA VAL A 177 -8.48 1.12 -1.91
C VAL A 177 -7.66 2.14 -2.71
N ALA A 178 -7.14 1.75 -3.88
CA ALA A 178 -6.42 2.67 -4.76
C ALA A 178 -7.27 3.85 -5.24
N ARG A 179 -8.56 3.65 -5.53
CA ARG A 179 -9.46 4.75 -5.89
C ARG A 179 -9.62 5.74 -4.74
N GLN A 180 -9.77 5.28 -3.51
CA GLN A 180 -9.84 6.16 -2.33
C GLN A 180 -8.51 6.91 -2.12
N PHE A 181 -7.39 6.21 -2.28
CA PHE A 181 -6.06 6.83 -2.24
C PHE A 181 -5.89 7.93 -3.30
N CYS A 182 -6.28 7.68 -4.55
CA CYS A 182 -6.19 8.67 -5.62
C CYS A 182 -7.17 9.83 -5.43
N LYS A 183 -8.39 9.56 -4.93
CA LYS A 183 -9.35 10.60 -4.56
C LYS A 183 -8.76 11.55 -3.51
N TYR A 184 -8.05 11.00 -2.52
CA TYR A 184 -7.33 11.78 -1.53
C TYR A 184 -6.15 12.54 -2.16
N GLN A 185 -5.26 11.85 -2.88
CA GLN A 185 -4.04 12.43 -3.44
C GLN A 185 -4.27 13.51 -4.50
N SER A 186 -5.34 13.40 -5.30
CA SER A 186 -5.68 14.38 -6.34
C SER A 186 -6.04 15.77 -5.81
N ARG A 187 -6.21 15.92 -4.49
CA ARG A 187 -6.36 17.21 -3.81
C ARG A 187 -5.06 18.02 -3.81
N PHE A 188 -3.91 17.34 -3.89
CA PHE A 188 -2.60 17.97 -3.91
C PHE A 188 -2.12 18.18 -5.34
N GLN A 189 -1.43 19.30 -5.58
CA GLN A 189 -0.79 19.59 -6.86
C GLN A 189 0.56 18.87 -6.96
N ILE A 190 0.54 17.53 -6.91
CA ILE A 190 1.74 16.70 -6.98
C ILE A 190 2.08 16.43 -8.45
N ASP A 191 3.33 16.67 -8.81
CA ASP A 191 3.92 16.20 -10.07
C ASP A 191 4.35 14.74 -9.92
N PHE A 192 3.66 13.83 -10.59
CA PHE A 192 3.96 12.40 -10.58
C PHE A 192 5.37 12.07 -11.11
N ARG A 193 5.93 12.88 -12.01
CA ARG A 193 7.23 12.66 -12.66
C ARG A 193 8.37 13.45 -12.02
N ALA A 194 8.10 14.25 -10.98
CA ALA A 194 9.15 14.95 -10.26
C ALA A 194 10.21 13.96 -9.76
N ALA A 195 11.48 14.26 -10.05
CA ALA A 195 12.63 13.45 -9.64
C ALA A 195 12.66 13.30 -8.10
N ASP A 196 12.38 14.39 -7.41
CA ASP A 196 12.33 14.45 -5.95
C ASP A 196 10.88 14.54 -5.47
N GLY A 197 10.35 13.42 -5.00
CA GLY A 197 9.04 13.39 -4.32
C GLY A 197 7.82 13.25 -5.23
N GLY A 198 7.99 12.91 -6.52
CA GLY A 198 6.84 12.64 -7.38
C GLY A 198 6.03 11.45 -6.89
N ALA A 199 4.70 11.59 -6.84
CA ALA A 199 3.81 10.54 -6.31
C ALA A 199 2.57 10.36 -7.19
N PRO A 200 2.01 9.13 -7.24
CA PRO A 200 0.79 8.88 -7.98
C PRO A 200 -0.40 9.52 -7.28
N SER A 201 -1.22 10.18 -8.09
CA SER A 201 -2.43 10.90 -7.68
C SER A 201 -3.66 10.45 -8.47
N SER A 202 -3.49 9.44 -9.33
CA SER A 202 -4.51 8.92 -10.20
C SER A 202 -4.31 7.44 -10.47
N ILE A 203 -5.38 6.73 -10.90
CA ILE A 203 -5.28 5.31 -11.23
C ILE A 203 -4.37 5.10 -12.44
N ALA A 204 -4.35 6.04 -13.40
CA ALA A 204 -3.44 5.99 -14.54
C ALA A 204 -1.96 6.05 -14.13
N HIS A 205 -1.61 6.93 -13.17
CA HIS A 205 -0.27 6.99 -12.61
C HIS A 205 0.13 5.68 -11.92
N LEU A 206 -0.78 5.10 -11.13
CA LEU A 206 -0.54 3.81 -10.48
C LEU A 206 -0.39 2.67 -11.48
N TRP A 207 -1.21 2.65 -12.53
CA TRP A 207 -1.11 1.66 -13.59
C TRP A 207 0.27 1.68 -14.25
N GLU A 208 0.83 2.87 -14.54
CA GLU A 208 2.18 3.00 -15.11
C GLU A 208 3.26 2.39 -14.20
N ILE A 209 3.15 2.60 -12.89
CA ILE A 209 4.07 1.99 -11.91
C ILE A 209 3.92 0.47 -11.93
N TRP A 210 2.68 -0.03 -11.90
CA TRP A 210 2.39 -1.45 -11.83
C TRP A 210 2.82 -2.20 -13.08
N THR A 211 2.57 -1.68 -14.27
CA THR A 211 2.99 -2.36 -15.51
C THR A 211 4.50 -2.41 -15.65
N LYS A 212 5.22 -1.37 -15.21
CA LYS A 212 6.68 -1.45 -15.13
C LYS A 212 7.17 -2.51 -14.14
N ARG A 213 6.48 -2.73 -13.01
CA ARG A 213 6.78 -3.85 -12.09
C ARG A 213 6.55 -5.22 -12.74
N LEU A 214 5.48 -5.36 -13.54
CA LEU A 214 5.21 -6.59 -14.29
C LEU A 214 6.34 -6.89 -15.28
N ILE A 215 6.72 -5.90 -16.09
CA ILE A 215 7.83 -6.02 -17.05
C ILE A 215 9.13 -6.37 -16.33
N TRP A 216 9.39 -5.75 -15.18
CA TRP A 216 10.58 -6.05 -14.39
C TRP A 216 10.60 -7.48 -13.84
N THR A 217 9.43 -8.00 -13.42
CA THR A 217 9.31 -9.36 -12.89
C THR A 217 9.59 -10.41 -13.97
N CYS A 218 9.06 -10.21 -15.17
CA CYS A 218 9.21 -11.15 -16.28
C CYS A 218 9.52 -10.35 -17.56
N PRO A 219 10.79 -10.07 -17.90
CA PRO A 219 11.15 -9.13 -18.98
C PRO A 219 10.96 -9.64 -20.42
N GLY A 220 10.37 -10.82 -20.63
CA GLY A 220 10.19 -11.35 -21.98
C GLY A 220 9.42 -12.67 -22.04
N GLY A 221 8.32 -12.79 -21.30
CA GLY A 221 7.54 -14.02 -21.26
C GLY A 221 6.08 -13.83 -20.85
N VAL A 222 5.38 -14.96 -20.73
CA VAL A 222 4.08 -14.99 -20.08
C VAL A 222 4.33 -14.92 -18.57
N LEU A 223 3.54 -14.11 -17.85
CA LEU A 223 3.65 -14.02 -16.40
C LEU A 223 3.24 -15.35 -15.75
N ASP A 224 4.24 -16.09 -15.28
CA ASP A 224 4.12 -17.40 -14.61
C ASP A 224 4.76 -17.41 -13.22
N VAL A 225 5.33 -16.27 -12.79
CA VAL A 225 5.96 -16.08 -11.50
C VAL A 225 5.27 -14.99 -10.67
N PRO A 226 5.39 -15.03 -9.33
CA PRO A 226 4.96 -13.94 -8.47
C PRO A 226 5.65 -12.62 -8.86
N ILE A 227 4.86 -11.55 -8.83
CA ILE A 227 5.36 -10.20 -9.11
C ILE A 227 6.34 -9.80 -8.01
N LEU A 228 7.45 -9.19 -8.40
CA LEU A 228 8.42 -8.63 -7.46
C LEU A 228 8.15 -7.13 -7.27
N GLU A 229 8.19 -6.69 -6.01
CA GLU A 229 7.98 -5.30 -5.64
C GLU A 229 9.13 -4.80 -4.75
N PRO A 230 9.64 -3.57 -4.96
CA PRO A 230 10.83 -3.07 -4.27
C PRO A 230 10.78 -3.04 -2.73
N LEU A 231 9.59 -3.03 -2.14
CA LEU A 231 9.37 -3.07 -0.69
C LEU A 231 8.94 -4.46 -0.22
N ASN A 232 9.11 -5.49 -1.06
CA ASN A 232 8.68 -6.86 -0.83
C ASN A 232 7.23 -6.94 -0.33
N TYR A 233 6.37 -6.06 -0.85
CA TYR A 233 4.97 -5.95 -0.42
C TYR A 233 4.78 -5.84 1.11
N LEU A 234 5.73 -5.26 1.84
CA LEU A 234 5.72 -5.19 3.30
C LEU A 234 5.53 -6.58 3.95
N GLY A 235 6.27 -7.57 3.44
CA GLY A 235 6.38 -8.92 4.00
C GLY A 235 5.25 -9.87 3.65
N ALA A 236 4.49 -9.61 2.56
CA ALA A 236 3.51 -10.59 2.11
C ALA A 236 4.17 -11.92 1.71
N PRO A 237 3.54 -13.06 2.03
CA PRO A 237 4.06 -14.35 1.61
C PRO A 237 3.97 -14.47 0.08
N LEU A 238 5.13 -14.63 -0.57
CA LEU A 238 5.26 -14.83 -2.01
C LEU A 238 5.67 -16.28 -2.26
N HIS A 239 4.82 -17.04 -2.93
CA HIS A 239 5.14 -18.39 -3.39
C HIS A 239 4.75 -18.50 -4.86
N THR A 240 5.49 -19.31 -5.61
CA THR A 240 5.19 -19.64 -7.01
C THR A 240 4.06 -20.66 -7.16
N ASN A 241 3.68 -21.32 -6.05
CA ASN A 241 2.70 -22.39 -6.02
C ASN A 241 1.69 -22.14 -4.90
N LEU A 242 0.41 -22.30 -5.23
CA LEU A 242 -0.72 -21.99 -4.35
C LEU A 242 -0.84 -22.95 -3.17
N ILE A 243 -0.50 -24.23 -3.36
CA ILE A 243 -0.45 -25.21 -2.27
C ILE A 243 0.61 -24.79 -1.25
N LYS A 244 1.81 -24.40 -1.71
CA LYS A 244 2.88 -23.92 -0.82
C LYS A 244 2.45 -22.66 -0.06
N TYR A 245 1.81 -21.72 -0.75
CA TYR A 245 1.22 -20.54 -0.13
C TYR A 245 0.23 -20.91 0.98
N VAL A 246 -0.71 -21.82 0.73
CA VAL A 246 -1.68 -22.23 1.75
C VAL A 246 -1.01 -22.95 2.92
N GLN A 247 -0.03 -23.81 2.65
CA GLN A 247 0.75 -24.47 3.70
C GLN A 247 1.52 -23.49 4.59
N GLU A 248 2.10 -22.43 4.01
CA GLU A 248 2.75 -21.34 4.73
C GLU A 248 1.78 -20.67 5.71
N LEU A 249 0.59 -20.31 5.22
CA LEU A 249 -0.43 -19.65 6.04
C LEU A 249 -0.91 -20.53 7.20
N ARG A 250 -1.04 -21.85 7.00
CA ARG A 250 -1.36 -22.79 8.09
C ARG A 250 -0.26 -22.85 9.14
N LYS A 251 1.00 -22.89 8.71
CA LYS A 251 2.15 -22.92 9.62
C LYS A 251 2.30 -21.61 10.38
N HIS A 252 1.83 -20.51 9.81
CA HIS A 252 2.00 -19.17 10.36
C HIS A 252 0.67 -18.39 10.37
N PRO A 253 -0.22 -18.63 11.35
CA PRO A 253 -1.53 -17.97 11.44
C PRO A 253 -1.46 -16.43 11.44
N ARG A 254 -0.36 -15.84 11.91
CA ARG A 254 -0.09 -14.39 11.84
C ARG A 254 -0.08 -13.81 10.43
N LEU A 255 0.02 -14.65 9.39
CA LEU A 255 -0.01 -14.25 7.99
C LEU A 255 -1.45 -14.17 7.44
N LEU A 256 -2.46 -14.66 8.17
CA LEU A 256 -3.85 -14.60 7.74
C LEU A 256 -4.37 -13.16 7.57
N LYS A 257 -3.79 -12.21 8.31
CA LYS A 257 -4.09 -10.77 8.15
C LYS A 257 -3.83 -10.24 6.73
N TYR A 258 -2.95 -10.87 5.94
CA TYR A 258 -2.75 -10.50 4.53
C TYR A 258 -3.93 -10.92 3.63
N GLN A 259 -4.73 -11.89 4.08
CA GLN A 259 -5.94 -12.38 3.41
C GLN A 259 -7.22 -11.71 3.90
N ALA A 260 -7.13 -10.76 4.82
CA ALA A 260 -8.31 -10.06 5.32
C ALA A 260 -8.79 -9.01 4.32
N ASP A 261 -10.10 -8.93 4.08
CA ASP A 261 -10.69 -7.97 3.14
C ASP A 261 -10.37 -6.53 3.57
N PRO A 262 -9.62 -5.75 2.77
CA PRO A 262 -9.23 -4.41 3.15
C PRO A 262 -10.36 -3.38 2.98
N THR A 263 -11.54 -3.76 2.48
CA THR A 263 -12.63 -2.84 2.17
C THR A 263 -13.80 -2.94 3.15
N ASN A 264 -14.08 -4.12 3.70
CA ASN A 264 -15.18 -4.33 4.64
C ASN A 264 -14.66 -4.51 6.08
N ILE A 265 -14.62 -3.42 6.84
CA ILE A 265 -14.15 -3.43 8.23
C ILE A 265 -15.36 -3.24 9.16
N GLY A 266 -15.78 -4.34 9.79
CA GLY A 266 -16.88 -4.31 10.75
C GLY A 266 -16.53 -3.40 11.94
N SER A 267 -17.50 -2.56 12.35
CA SER A 267 -17.40 -1.67 13.52
C SER A 267 -16.17 -0.74 13.49
N LEU A 268 -15.74 -0.28 12.31
CA LEU A 268 -14.57 0.60 12.20
C LEU A 268 -14.66 1.85 13.07
N THR A 269 -15.81 2.53 13.07
CA THR A 269 -16.03 3.72 13.91
C THR A 269 -15.81 3.39 15.38
N ASP A 270 -16.36 2.28 15.87
CA ASP A 270 -16.21 1.86 17.27
C ASP A 270 -14.76 1.50 17.61
N ILE A 271 -14.07 0.78 16.70
CA ILE A 271 -12.64 0.44 16.82
C ILE A 271 -11.78 1.68 17.01
N VAL A 272 -12.10 2.78 16.33
CA VAL A 272 -11.33 4.03 16.43
C VAL A 272 -11.74 4.82 17.66
N VAL A 273 -13.05 4.99 17.89
CA VAL A 273 -13.60 5.87 18.92
C VAL A 273 -13.41 5.30 20.34
N GLN A 274 -13.27 3.98 20.52
CA GLN A 274 -12.96 3.40 21.83
C GLN A 274 -11.64 3.94 22.44
N HIS A 275 -10.75 4.52 21.63
CA HIS A 275 -9.51 5.16 22.09
C HIS A 275 -9.67 6.64 22.45
N LEU A 276 -10.84 7.24 22.19
CA LEU A 276 -11.13 8.62 22.54
C LEU A 276 -11.23 8.76 24.06
N ARG A 277 -10.59 9.80 24.60
CA ARG A 277 -10.52 10.08 26.04
C ARG A 277 -11.02 11.48 26.34
N ARG A 278 -11.35 11.73 27.61
CA ARG A 278 -11.59 13.10 28.06
C ARG A 278 -10.28 13.88 28.14
N ILE A 279 -10.35 15.17 27.85
CA ILE A 279 -9.24 16.10 28.05
C ILE A 279 -8.98 16.19 29.56
N PRO A 280 -7.74 15.99 30.03
CA PRO A 280 -7.37 16.23 31.42
C PRO A 280 -7.64 17.69 31.82
N GLU A 281 -8.11 17.94 33.03
CA GLU A 281 -8.45 19.30 33.49
C GLU A 281 -7.26 20.28 33.36
N ASP A 282 -6.04 19.78 33.60
CA ASP A 282 -4.78 20.49 33.51
C ASP A 282 -4.25 20.71 32.07
N ASP A 283 -4.89 20.09 31.07
CA ASP A 283 -4.48 20.10 29.65
C ASP A 283 -5.57 20.71 28.74
N THR A 284 -6.46 21.52 29.33
CA THR A 284 -7.54 22.20 28.59
C THR A 284 -7.03 23.36 27.74
N TYR A 285 -5.87 23.93 28.09
CA TYR A 285 -5.34 25.15 27.49
C TYR A 285 -4.02 24.91 26.76
N PRO A 286 -3.72 25.68 25.70
CA PRO A 286 -2.41 25.63 25.05
C PRO A 286 -1.29 25.91 26.06
N PRO A 287 -0.12 25.28 25.92
CA PRO A 287 1.06 25.65 26.71
C PRO A 287 1.35 27.16 26.55
N PRO A 288 1.88 27.87 27.57
CA PRO A 288 1.98 29.34 27.55
C PRO A 288 2.70 29.93 26.33
N LYS A 289 3.73 29.22 25.83
CA LYS A 289 4.45 29.62 24.61
C LYS A 289 3.57 29.51 23.36
N VAL A 290 2.73 28.48 23.29
CA VAL A 290 1.80 28.25 22.18
C VAL A 290 0.65 29.24 22.27
N GLU A 291 0.12 29.48 23.47
CA GLU A 291 -0.93 30.48 23.73
C GLU A 291 -0.53 31.87 23.22
N TYR A 292 0.70 32.31 23.53
CA TYR A 292 1.24 33.56 23.00
C TYR A 292 1.26 33.60 21.45
N LEU A 293 1.63 32.49 20.81
CA LEU A 293 1.66 32.40 19.35
C LEU A 293 0.25 32.42 18.76
N VAL A 294 -0.73 31.76 19.40
CA VAL A 294 -2.14 31.80 18.99
C VAL A 294 -2.67 33.22 19.08
N ALA A 295 -2.46 33.91 20.20
CA ALA A 295 -2.89 35.30 20.37
C ALA A 295 -2.23 36.23 19.33
N LEU A 296 -0.96 35.99 19.00
CA LEU A 296 -0.25 36.73 17.95
C LEU A 296 -0.84 36.46 16.56
N MET A 297 -1.19 35.20 16.27
CA MET A 297 -1.84 34.80 15.02
C MET A 297 -3.20 35.46 14.89
N GLU A 298 -4.05 35.38 15.91
CA GLU A 298 -5.38 36.00 15.92
C GLU A 298 -5.32 37.53 15.78
N ALA A 299 -4.34 38.18 16.41
CA ALA A 299 -4.22 39.64 16.36
C ALA A 299 -3.63 40.18 15.05
N ARG A 300 -2.87 39.37 14.30
CA ARG A 300 -2.06 39.85 13.16
C ARG A 300 -2.34 39.16 11.84
N LEU A 301 -2.91 37.96 11.85
CA LEU A 301 -3.18 37.19 10.65
C LEU A 301 -4.62 37.48 10.18
N PRO A 302 -4.83 37.98 8.95
CA PRO A 302 -6.16 38.07 8.37
C PRO A 302 -6.90 36.73 8.42
N GLN A 303 -8.21 36.78 8.68
CA GLN A 303 -9.05 35.59 8.85
C GLN A 303 -8.96 34.65 7.63
N GLU A 304 -8.85 35.21 6.43
CA GLU A 304 -8.71 34.48 5.17
C GLU A 304 -7.42 33.65 5.15
N LEU A 305 -6.31 34.23 5.61
CA LEU A 305 -5.04 33.52 5.70
C LEU A 305 -5.08 32.43 6.78
N MET A 306 -5.75 32.69 7.90
CA MET A 306 -5.94 31.68 8.94
C MET A 306 -6.76 30.50 8.43
N TYR A 307 -7.85 30.76 7.71
CA TYR A 307 -8.63 29.72 7.04
C TYR A 307 -7.79 28.93 6.04
N HIS A 308 -6.99 29.61 5.21
CA HIS A 308 -6.09 28.95 4.29
C HIS A 308 -5.05 28.07 4.98
N VAL A 309 -4.46 28.52 6.10
CA VAL A 309 -3.55 27.69 6.90
C VAL A 309 -4.29 26.46 7.39
N MET A 310 -5.44 26.65 8.05
CA MET A 310 -6.21 25.55 8.63
C MET A 310 -6.67 24.51 7.61
N GLU A 311 -7.03 24.94 6.40
CA GLU A 311 -7.42 24.04 5.30
C GLU A 311 -6.25 23.24 4.71
N ASN A 312 -5.00 23.65 4.97
CA ASN A 312 -3.79 23.06 4.40
C ASN A 312 -2.82 22.48 5.46
N MET A 313 -3.28 22.25 6.70
CA MET A 313 -2.47 21.54 7.72
C MET A 313 -2.39 20.03 7.49
N GLU A 314 -3.19 19.50 6.56
CA GLU A 314 -3.18 18.09 6.18
C GLU A 314 -1.99 17.80 5.26
N PRO A 315 -1.39 16.60 5.36
CA PRO A 315 -1.75 15.46 6.24
C PRO A 315 -0.98 15.44 7.55
N PHE A 316 -1.51 14.65 8.48
CA PHE A 316 -0.85 14.32 9.74
C PHE A 316 -0.14 12.96 9.58
N VAL A 317 1.19 12.95 9.70
CA VAL A 317 2.01 11.74 9.62
C VAL A 317 3.08 11.81 10.69
N ASN A 318 3.13 10.80 11.59
CA ASN A 318 4.08 10.73 12.71
C ASN A 318 4.12 12.01 13.55
N GLU A 319 2.95 12.56 13.86
CA GLU A 319 2.86 13.80 14.60
C GLU A 319 3.25 13.62 16.07
N SER A 320 3.74 14.68 16.70
CA SER A 320 4.03 14.60 18.15
C SER A 320 2.79 14.18 18.92
N LEU A 321 2.94 13.31 19.92
CA LEU A 321 1.84 12.94 20.82
C LEU A 321 1.48 14.07 21.80
N THR A 322 2.31 15.11 21.91
CA THR A 322 2.00 16.31 22.70
C THR A 322 0.96 17.15 21.97
N CYS A 323 -0.21 17.30 22.60
CA CYS A 323 -1.27 18.17 22.10
C CYS A 323 -0.86 19.65 22.22
N THR A 324 -1.19 20.44 21.20
CA THR A 324 -0.94 21.88 21.19
C THR A 324 -2.15 22.67 21.66
N ARG A 325 -3.35 22.09 21.62
CA ARG A 325 -4.64 22.70 21.99
C ARG A 325 -4.96 23.97 21.20
N VAL A 326 -4.27 24.20 20.08
CA VAL A 326 -4.45 25.37 19.21
C VAL A 326 -5.80 25.33 18.50
N LEU A 327 -6.22 24.14 18.07
CA LEU A 327 -7.44 23.95 17.31
C LEU A 327 -8.51 23.33 18.20
N PRO A 328 -9.78 23.78 18.08
CA PRO A 328 -10.84 23.27 18.93
C PRO A 328 -11.08 21.77 18.66
N PRO A 329 -11.49 20.97 19.67
CA PRO A 329 -11.73 19.54 19.50
C PRO A 329 -12.67 19.19 18.34
N LYS A 330 -13.71 20.01 18.12
CA LYS A 330 -14.65 19.87 16.98
C LYS A 330 -13.94 19.90 15.62
N TRP A 331 -12.90 20.72 15.46
CA TRP A 331 -12.13 20.78 14.21
C TRP A 331 -11.45 19.44 13.92
N TRP A 332 -10.81 18.84 14.93
CA TRP A 332 -10.14 17.54 14.80
C TRP A 332 -11.12 16.42 14.44
N ARG A 333 -12.26 16.37 15.13
CA ARG A 333 -13.36 15.45 14.81
C ARG A 333 -13.81 15.62 13.37
N ASP A 334 -14.17 16.83 12.96
CA ASP A 334 -14.72 17.09 11.63
C ASP A 334 -13.69 16.73 10.55
N LYS A 335 -12.40 17.00 10.78
CA LYS A 335 -11.33 16.62 9.85
C LYS A 335 -11.07 15.11 9.79
N LEU A 336 -11.25 14.39 10.90
CA LEU A 336 -11.18 12.93 10.94
C LEU A 336 -12.31 12.30 10.12
N PHE A 337 -13.56 12.71 10.36
CA PHE A 337 -14.76 12.18 9.68
C PHE A 337 -14.96 12.72 8.26
N THR A 338 -14.26 13.78 7.87
CA THR A 338 -14.14 14.17 6.46
C THR A 338 -12.99 13.46 5.75
N HIS A 339 -12.31 12.53 6.43
CA HIS A 339 -11.25 11.65 5.89
C HIS A 339 -10.05 12.42 5.36
N ARG A 340 -9.81 13.59 5.95
CA ARG A 340 -8.89 14.58 5.46
C ARG A 340 -7.51 14.44 6.09
N ILE A 341 -7.47 14.17 7.38
CA ILE A 341 -6.24 14.02 8.17
C ILE A 341 -5.74 12.57 8.24
N ILE A 342 -6.64 11.58 8.33
CA ILE A 342 -6.33 10.14 8.35
C ILE A 342 -7.10 9.44 7.21
N PRO A 343 -6.60 9.51 5.97
CA PRO A 343 -7.40 9.16 4.78
C PRO A 343 -7.60 7.66 4.55
N TRP A 344 -6.83 6.80 5.21
CA TRP A 344 -7.04 5.34 5.17
C TRP A 344 -8.23 4.87 6.02
N LEU A 345 -8.88 5.78 6.75
CA LEU A 345 -10.12 5.58 7.51
C LEU A 345 -11.30 6.24 6.78
N TRP A 346 -11.44 6.03 5.47
CA TRP A 346 -12.39 6.78 4.60
C TRP A 346 -13.87 6.45 4.78
N ASP A 347 -14.20 5.49 5.63
CA ASP A 347 -15.53 4.94 5.89
C ASP A 347 -15.87 5.03 7.39
N LEU A 348 -15.26 6.00 8.10
CA LEU A 348 -15.74 6.39 9.41
C LEU A 348 -17.13 7.01 9.28
N ASP A 349 -18.08 6.51 10.07
CA ASP A 349 -19.46 6.95 10.03
C ASP A 349 -19.81 7.79 11.26
N LEU A 350 -20.04 9.09 11.03
CA LEU A 350 -20.44 10.03 12.07
C LEU A 350 -21.79 9.66 12.69
N ASN A 351 -22.71 9.08 11.92
CA ASN A 351 -24.02 8.68 12.43
C ASN A 351 -23.90 7.53 13.43
N VAL A 352 -22.94 6.62 13.22
CA VAL A 352 -22.65 5.53 14.18
C VAL A 352 -22.11 6.11 15.48
N LEU A 353 -21.21 7.09 15.42
CA LEU A 353 -20.71 7.78 16.60
C LEU A 353 -21.85 8.46 17.38
N GLU A 354 -22.69 9.23 16.68
CA GLU A 354 -23.81 9.96 17.28
C GLU A 354 -24.83 9.02 17.91
N ALA A 355 -25.19 7.94 17.22
CA ALA A 355 -26.10 6.92 17.75
C ALA A 355 -25.55 6.27 19.03
N THR A 356 -24.27 5.89 19.04
CA THR A 356 -23.61 5.29 20.22
C THR A 356 -23.59 6.27 21.39
N ARG A 357 -23.32 7.56 21.14
CA ARG A 357 -23.29 8.58 22.20
C ARG A 357 -24.68 8.88 22.76
N VAL A 358 -25.70 8.99 21.90
CA VAL A 358 -27.09 9.15 22.33
C VAL A 358 -27.52 7.98 23.21
N ALA A 359 -27.18 6.74 22.83
CA ALA A 359 -27.46 5.55 23.62
C ALA A 359 -26.77 5.56 25.00
N GLN A 360 -25.64 6.25 25.13
CA GLN A 360 -24.90 6.44 26.39
C GLN A 360 -25.35 7.68 27.19
N GLY A 361 -26.34 8.43 26.70
CA GLY A 361 -26.81 9.67 27.33
C GLY A 361 -25.82 10.83 27.25
N ILE A 362 -24.87 10.78 26.30
CA ILE A 362 -23.88 11.82 26.07
C ILE A 362 -24.47 12.86 25.12
N ASN A 363 -24.40 14.14 25.48
CA ASN A 363 -24.77 15.24 24.59
C ASN A 363 -23.82 15.26 23.38
N THR A 364 -24.36 15.03 22.18
CA THR A 364 -23.61 14.98 20.92
C THR A 364 -23.07 16.34 20.47
N GLU A 365 -23.64 17.44 20.98
CA GLU A 365 -23.18 18.80 20.67
C GLU A 365 -21.95 19.21 21.50
N ASP A 366 -21.70 18.54 22.62
CA ASP A 366 -20.58 18.86 23.51
C ASP A 366 -19.32 18.05 23.17
N GLU A 367 -18.57 18.55 22.19
CA GLU A 367 -17.24 18.01 21.85
C GLU A 367 -16.12 18.59 22.70
N SER A 368 -16.40 19.58 23.55
CA SER A 368 -15.38 20.37 24.23
C SER A 368 -14.56 19.55 25.23
N CYS A 369 -15.14 18.47 25.77
CA CYS A 369 -14.51 17.62 26.76
C CYS A 369 -13.72 16.43 26.18
N TRP A 370 -13.77 16.19 24.86
CA TRP A 370 -13.16 15.01 24.22
C TRP A 370 -11.84 15.34 23.52
N ASP A 371 -10.83 14.51 23.76
CA ASP A 371 -9.48 14.69 23.24
C ASP A 371 -9.32 14.13 21.82
N TRP A 372 -10.00 14.77 20.87
CA TRP A 372 -9.89 14.45 19.45
C TRP A 372 -8.49 14.70 18.88
N GLU A 373 -7.76 15.69 19.43
CA GLU A 373 -6.40 16.00 19.00
C GLU A 373 -5.46 14.83 19.30
N LEU A 374 -5.47 14.31 20.54
CA LEU A 374 -4.63 13.18 20.92
C LEU A 374 -4.97 11.94 20.09
N LEU A 375 -6.26 11.66 19.88
CA LEU A 375 -6.68 10.52 19.08
C LEU A 375 -6.12 10.61 17.66
N VAL A 376 -6.25 11.75 16.99
CA VAL A 376 -5.70 11.95 15.64
C VAL A 376 -4.19 11.80 15.63
N ARG A 377 -3.48 12.40 16.61
CA ARG A 377 -2.02 12.27 16.74
C ARG A 377 -1.60 10.81 16.89
N GLN A 378 -2.31 10.03 17.71
CA GLN A 378 -2.08 8.60 17.87
C GLN A 378 -2.38 7.80 16.59
N LEU A 379 -3.45 8.14 15.87
CA LEU A 379 -3.79 7.52 14.58
C LEU A 379 -2.78 7.83 13.48
N SER A 380 -2.09 8.98 13.57
CA SER A 380 -1.08 9.40 12.59
C SER A 380 0.25 8.67 12.74
N GLN A 381 0.46 7.91 13.82
CA GLN A 381 1.72 7.22 14.07
C GLN A 381 1.96 6.10 13.04
N SER A 382 3.19 5.95 12.58
CA SER A 382 3.60 4.89 11.64
C SER A 382 3.47 3.49 12.24
N ASN A 383 3.58 3.37 13.57
CA ASN A 383 3.42 2.12 14.30
C ASN A 383 1.99 1.92 14.82
N VAL A 384 0.98 2.67 14.36
CA VAL A 384 -0.41 2.66 14.87
C VAL A 384 -1.03 1.27 14.97
N LEU A 385 -0.66 0.36 14.05
CA LEU A 385 -1.14 -1.02 13.98
C LEU A 385 -0.09 -2.07 14.40
N GLU A 386 1.14 -1.62 14.70
CA GLU A 386 2.23 -2.47 15.18
C GLU A 386 2.18 -2.62 16.71
N ALA A 387 3.03 -3.48 17.28
CA ALA A 387 3.07 -3.68 18.72
C ALA A 387 3.31 -2.34 19.46
N GLY A 388 2.42 -1.99 20.39
CA GLY A 388 2.44 -0.73 21.12
C GLY A 388 1.66 0.42 20.46
N GLY A 389 1.19 0.24 19.23
CA GLY A 389 0.24 1.15 18.58
C GLY A 389 -1.17 1.02 19.14
N ILE A 390 -1.95 2.10 19.07
CA ILE A 390 -3.30 2.12 19.64
C ILE A 390 -4.26 1.13 18.98
N LEU A 391 -4.07 0.80 17.70
CA LEU A 391 -4.91 -0.13 16.95
C LEU A 391 -4.27 -1.52 16.81
N HIS A 392 -3.25 -1.82 17.60
CA HIS A 392 -2.58 -3.11 17.54
C HIS A 392 -3.57 -4.26 17.78
N GLY A 393 -3.66 -5.19 16.82
CA GLY A 393 -4.56 -6.35 16.92
C GLY A 393 -6.05 -6.02 16.89
N ALA A 394 -6.44 -4.78 16.56
CA ALA A 394 -7.84 -4.36 16.55
C ALA A 394 -8.65 -5.03 15.42
N SER A 395 -8.07 -5.15 14.23
CA SER A 395 -8.68 -5.82 13.08
C SER A 395 -7.63 -6.17 12.03
N ASP A 396 -7.67 -7.41 11.55
CA ASP A 396 -6.84 -7.88 10.44
C ASP A 396 -7.19 -7.15 9.12
N GLN A 397 -8.47 -6.86 8.89
CA GLN A 397 -8.95 -6.08 7.75
C GLN A 397 -8.37 -4.67 7.75
N LEU A 398 -8.40 -4.01 8.92
CA LEU A 398 -7.83 -2.67 9.11
C LEU A 398 -6.31 -2.66 8.90
N TRP A 399 -5.64 -3.67 9.44
CA TRP A 399 -4.21 -3.85 9.23
C TRP A 399 -3.88 -3.99 7.74
N ASN A 400 -4.61 -4.84 7.00
CA ASN A 400 -4.35 -5.05 5.59
C ASN A 400 -4.65 -3.80 4.75
N ARG A 401 -5.72 -3.08 5.08
CA ARG A 401 -6.05 -1.80 4.46
C ARG A 401 -4.91 -0.80 4.64
N TYR A 402 -4.45 -0.58 5.87
CA TYR A 402 -3.36 0.36 6.15
C TYR A 402 -2.06 -0.04 5.45
N ARG A 403 -1.75 -1.34 5.41
CA ARG A 403 -0.61 -1.88 4.67
C ARG A 403 -0.71 -1.55 3.17
N ILE A 404 -1.84 -1.82 2.54
CA ILE A 404 -2.06 -1.52 1.11
C ILE A 404 -1.99 -0.01 0.87
N TRP A 405 -2.60 0.80 1.75
CA TRP A 405 -2.49 2.25 1.69
C TRP A 405 -1.03 2.72 1.76
N THR A 406 -0.23 2.10 2.63
CA THR A 406 1.22 2.38 2.75
C THR A 406 1.98 1.99 1.48
N LEU A 407 1.65 0.85 0.87
CA LEU A 407 2.24 0.44 -0.42
C LEU A 407 1.93 1.46 -1.52
N LEU A 408 0.71 1.98 -1.58
CA LEU A 408 0.30 3.04 -2.51
C LEU A 408 1.04 4.36 -2.21
N GLY A 409 1.10 4.75 -0.93
CA GLY A 409 1.80 5.94 -0.47
C GLY A 409 3.30 5.91 -0.76
N LYS A 410 3.91 4.73 -0.79
CA LYS A 410 5.30 4.51 -1.17
C LYS A 410 5.50 4.20 -2.65
N ALA A 411 4.45 4.05 -3.48
CA ALA A 411 4.62 3.72 -4.89
C ALA A 411 5.27 4.91 -5.63
N ARG A 412 6.41 4.68 -6.30
CA ARG A 412 7.12 5.70 -7.08
C ARG A 412 7.52 5.14 -8.43
N LEU A 413 7.58 6.02 -9.43
CA LEU A 413 8.08 5.67 -10.76
C LEU A 413 9.58 5.34 -10.73
N GLY A 414 10.34 6.03 -9.88
CA GLY A 414 11.79 5.86 -9.73
C GLY A 414 12.23 4.61 -8.97
N HIS A 415 11.32 3.85 -8.34
CA HIS A 415 11.66 2.59 -7.66
C HIS A 415 12.16 1.47 -8.59
N LEU A 416 12.18 1.74 -9.89
CA LEU A 416 12.53 0.81 -10.95
C LEU A 416 13.94 1.07 -11.50
N ALA A 417 14.73 1.92 -10.83
CA ALA A 417 16.13 2.16 -11.21
C ALA A 417 16.95 0.87 -11.01
N TYR A 418 17.40 0.33 -12.14
CA TYR A 418 18.25 -0.84 -12.31
C TYR A 418 19.43 -0.86 -11.32
N ARG A 419 19.46 -1.84 -10.41
CA ARG A 419 20.73 -2.40 -9.93
C ARG A 419 20.82 -3.81 -10.52
N PRO A 420 21.71 -4.06 -11.49
CA PRO A 420 22.00 -5.43 -11.86
C PRO A 420 22.50 -6.13 -10.60
N ILE A 421 21.91 -7.27 -10.28
CA ILE A 421 22.52 -8.18 -9.32
C ILE A 421 23.77 -8.68 -10.04
N ASP A 422 24.95 -8.27 -9.55
CA ASP A 422 26.21 -8.83 -10.04
C ASP A 422 26.12 -10.36 -9.88
N THR A 423 26.10 -11.06 -11.01
CA THR A 423 26.06 -12.52 -11.11
C THR A 423 27.43 -13.14 -10.93
#